data_AF-A0A8I1B5P6-F1
#
_entry.id   AF-A0A8I1B5P6-F1
#
_cell.length_a   1.000
_cell.length_b   1.000
_cell.length_c   1.000
_cell.angle_alpha   90.00
_cell.angle_beta   90.00
_cell.angle_gamma   90.00
#
_symmetry.space_group_name_H-M   'P 1'
#
loop_
_entity.id
_entity.type
_entity.pdbx_description
1 polymer ?
#
loop_
_entity_poly.entity_id
_entity_poly.type
_entity_poly.pdbx_seq_one_letter_code
_entity_poly.pdbx_strand_id
1 'polypeptide(L)'
;SLFDRVVIASATSNRQTRALAASVADTDDVFMVPAFAGLGAPHWDPYARGTLVGLTRGTTRAHIARATLESIALQSAELLTCMNGDSGIALTELRVDGGA
;
A
#
# COMPACT_ATOMS: atom_id res chain seq x y z
N SER A 1 -4.91 -1.94 -14.27
CA SER A 1 -4.12 -0.69 -14.44
C SER A 1 -2.66 -0.92 -14.08
N LEU A 2 -1.75 0.06 -14.20
CA LEU A 2 -0.36 -0.05 -13.71
C LEU A 2 -0.32 -0.36 -12.20
N PHE A 3 -1.27 0.23 -11.45
CA PHE A 3 -1.50 -0.04 -10.03
C PHE A 3 -1.78 -1.52 -9.75
N ASP A 4 -2.66 -2.19 -10.51
CA ASP A 4 -2.90 -3.63 -10.33
C ASP A 4 -1.61 -4.45 -10.50
N ARG A 5 -0.73 -4.06 -11.45
CA ARG A 5 0.52 -4.80 -11.70
C ARG A 5 1.53 -4.62 -10.55
N VAL A 6 1.59 -3.44 -9.95
CA VAL A 6 2.46 -3.14 -8.79
C VAL A 6 1.96 -3.84 -7.53
N VAL A 7 0.66 -3.79 -7.27
CA VAL A 7 0.03 -4.47 -6.11
C VAL A 7 0.22 -5.99 -6.20
N ILE A 8 0.14 -6.57 -7.40
CA ILE A 8 0.38 -8.00 -7.63
C ILE A 8 1.85 -8.39 -7.41
N ALA A 9 2.81 -7.51 -7.71
CA ALA A 9 4.24 -7.80 -7.60
C ALA A 9 4.77 -7.75 -6.15
N SER A 10 4.19 -6.92 -5.29
CA SER A 10 4.63 -6.75 -3.89
C SER A 10 4.20 -7.88 -2.94
N ALA A 11 3.27 -8.73 -3.33
CA ALA A 11 2.66 -9.74 -2.47
C ALA A 11 3.25 -11.14 -2.70
N THR A 12 4.54 -11.34 -2.47
CA THR A 12 5.22 -12.59 -2.92
C THR A 12 5.18 -13.74 -1.91
N SER A 13 4.59 -13.58 -0.72
CA SER A 13 4.62 -14.65 0.30
C SER A 13 3.29 -15.41 0.51
N ASN A 14 2.12 -14.76 0.46
CA ASN A 14 0.86 -15.40 0.87
C ASN A 14 -0.18 -15.55 -0.26
N ARG A 15 -0.19 -16.73 -0.90
CA ARG A 15 -1.17 -17.10 -1.94
C ARG A 15 -2.63 -16.98 -1.47
N GLN A 16 -2.90 -17.24 -0.20
CA GLN A 16 -4.28 -17.15 0.33
C GLN A 16 -4.73 -15.69 0.44
N THR A 17 -3.89 -14.80 0.96
CA THR A 17 -4.21 -13.37 1.04
C THR A 17 -4.43 -12.77 -0.34
N ARG A 18 -3.61 -13.15 -1.33
CA ARG A 18 -3.79 -12.72 -2.72
C ARG A 18 -5.09 -13.22 -3.33
N ALA A 19 -5.40 -14.51 -3.16
CA ALA A 19 -6.65 -15.07 -3.66
C ALA A 19 -7.87 -14.39 -3.03
N LEU A 20 -7.79 -14.08 -1.73
CA LEU A 20 -8.84 -13.37 -1.00
C LEU A 20 -8.98 -11.91 -1.46
N ALA A 21 -7.88 -11.17 -1.64
CA ALA A 21 -7.93 -9.80 -2.17
C ALA A 21 -8.44 -9.75 -3.62
N ALA A 22 -8.11 -10.76 -4.43
CA ALA A 22 -8.58 -10.86 -5.81
C ALA A 22 -10.06 -11.29 -5.93
N SER A 23 -10.70 -11.72 -4.83
CA SER A 23 -12.11 -12.13 -4.85
C SER A 23 -13.10 -10.95 -4.84
N VAL A 24 -12.60 -9.72 -4.69
CA VAL A 24 -13.37 -8.47 -4.69
C VAL A 24 -12.84 -7.53 -5.76
N ALA A 25 -13.71 -6.71 -6.34
CA ALA A 25 -13.37 -5.82 -7.45
C ALA A 25 -12.53 -4.61 -7.02
N ASP A 26 -12.69 -4.15 -5.78
CA ASP A 26 -12.02 -3.00 -5.16
C ASP A 26 -12.01 -3.13 -3.63
N THR A 27 -11.61 -2.06 -2.92
CA THR A 27 -11.54 -2.01 -1.46
C THR A 27 -12.83 -1.54 -0.79
N ASP A 28 -13.88 -1.18 -1.53
CA ASP A 28 -15.12 -0.60 -0.98
C ASP A 28 -14.83 0.61 -0.05
N ASP A 29 -14.02 1.55 -0.53
CA ASP A 29 -13.53 2.74 0.19
C ASP A 29 -12.77 2.45 1.51
N VAL A 30 -12.34 1.21 1.72
CA VAL A 30 -11.46 0.86 2.84
C VAL A 30 -10.03 1.24 2.51
N PHE A 31 -9.39 1.97 3.43
CA PHE A 31 -7.99 2.33 3.32
C PHE A 31 -7.22 1.84 4.54
N MET A 32 -6.00 1.37 4.28
CA MET A 32 -5.03 1.00 5.31
C MET A 32 -3.89 2.02 5.30
N VAL A 33 -3.65 2.67 6.44
CA VAL A 33 -2.47 3.50 6.69
C VAL A 33 -1.48 2.65 7.50
N PRO A 34 -0.38 2.17 6.89
CA PRO A 34 0.54 1.20 7.50
C PRO A 34 1.61 1.83 8.40
N ALA A 35 1.22 2.79 9.26
CA ALA A 35 2.11 3.49 10.19
C ALA A 35 2.47 2.67 11.45
N PHE A 36 2.88 1.40 11.30
CA PHE A 36 3.14 0.50 12.42
C PHE A 36 4.35 0.92 13.29
N ALA A 37 5.31 1.62 12.67
CA ALA A 37 6.49 2.18 13.33
C ALA A 37 6.48 3.73 13.33
N GLY A 38 5.31 4.34 13.15
CA GLY A 38 5.17 5.77 12.83
C GLY A 38 5.22 6.02 11.32
N LEU A 39 5.08 7.29 10.93
CA LEU A 39 5.22 7.76 9.55
C LEU A 39 6.55 8.46 9.37
N GLY A 40 7.33 8.01 8.37
CA GLY A 40 8.56 8.67 7.94
C GLY A 40 8.28 9.90 7.07
N ALA A 41 9.23 10.25 6.21
CA ALA A 41 9.02 11.30 5.22
C ALA A 41 7.79 10.99 4.35
N PRO A 42 6.95 11.99 3.99
CA PRO A 42 7.07 13.42 4.29
C PRO A 42 6.43 13.86 5.63
N HIS A 43 5.76 12.96 6.36
CA HIS A 43 4.91 13.31 7.50
C HIS A 43 5.66 13.43 8.83
N TRP A 44 6.77 12.70 9.00
CA TRP A 44 7.65 12.75 10.18
C TRP A 44 6.91 12.66 11.53
N ASP A 45 5.95 11.74 11.62
CA ASP A 45 5.17 11.52 12.84
C ASP A 45 5.49 10.14 13.47
N PRO A 46 6.36 10.09 14.50
CA PRO A 46 6.68 8.84 15.19
C PRO A 46 5.53 8.31 16.07
N TYR A 47 4.51 9.13 16.34
CA TYR A 47 3.36 8.75 17.15
C TYR A 47 2.20 8.20 16.32
N ALA A 48 2.24 8.37 14.99
CA ALA A 48 1.29 7.74 14.08
C ALA A 48 1.22 6.21 14.31
N ARG A 49 0.03 5.65 14.09
CA ARG A 49 -0.25 4.22 14.27
C ARG A 49 -0.95 3.65 13.05
N GLY A 50 -0.74 2.36 12.83
CA GLY A 50 -1.47 1.60 11.82
C GLY A 50 -2.97 1.83 11.97
N THR A 51 -3.62 2.37 10.94
CA THR A 51 -5.02 2.79 11.00
C THR A 51 -5.76 2.24 9.80
N LEU A 52 -6.92 1.64 10.05
CA LEU A 52 -7.84 1.20 9.00
C LEU A 52 -9.08 2.09 9.04
N VAL A 53 -9.41 2.72 7.91
CA VAL A 53 -10.54 3.67 7.79
C VAL A 53 -11.47 3.25 6.65
N GLY A 54 -12.69 3.79 6.65
CA GLY A 54 -13.69 3.49 5.61
C GLY A 54 -14.49 2.21 5.83
N LEU A 55 -14.43 1.60 7.02
CA LEU A 55 -15.24 0.43 7.35
C LEU A 55 -16.74 0.75 7.30
N THR A 56 -17.47 -0.04 6.53
CA THR A 56 -18.94 -0.06 6.50
C THR A 56 -19.46 -1.42 6.96
N ARG A 57 -20.79 -1.56 7.07
CA ARG A 57 -21.42 -2.87 7.36
C ARG A 57 -21.11 -3.91 6.27
N GLY A 58 -20.90 -3.47 5.03
CA GLY A 58 -20.60 -4.35 3.89
C GLY A 58 -19.15 -4.79 3.82
N THR A 59 -18.26 -4.21 4.64
CA THR A 59 -16.84 -4.52 4.57
C THR A 59 -16.55 -5.97 4.92
N THR A 60 -15.86 -6.66 4.00
CA THR A 60 -15.44 -8.04 4.18
C THR A 60 -13.94 -8.15 4.43
N ARG A 61 -13.49 -9.34 4.86
CA ARG A 61 -12.06 -9.66 4.96
C ARG A 61 -11.31 -9.49 3.63
N ALA A 62 -12.01 -9.65 2.50
CA ALA A 62 -11.43 -9.46 1.18
C ALA A 62 -11.12 -7.98 0.89
N HIS A 63 -12.03 -7.06 1.25
CA HIS A 63 -11.78 -5.61 1.15
C HIS A 63 -10.59 -5.19 2.02
N ILE A 64 -10.49 -5.70 3.25
CA ILE A 64 -9.35 -5.42 4.15
C ILE A 64 -8.04 -5.98 3.59
N ALA A 65 -8.05 -7.22 3.08
CA ALA A 65 -6.88 -7.84 2.46
C ALA A 65 -6.40 -7.02 1.26
N ARG A 66 -7.34 -6.57 0.41
CA ARG A 66 -7.02 -5.73 -0.75
C ARG A 66 -6.48 -4.36 -0.34
N ALA A 67 -7.12 -3.66 0.59
CA ALA A 67 -6.66 -2.37 1.10
C ALA A 67 -5.26 -2.44 1.72
N THR A 68 -4.94 -3.57 2.38
CA THR A 68 -3.60 -3.81 2.93
C THR A 68 -2.56 -4.01 1.84
N LEU A 69 -2.89 -4.70 0.75
CA LEU A 69 -1.95 -4.85 -0.38
C LEU A 69 -1.76 -3.54 -1.14
N GLU A 70 -2.84 -2.78 -1.33
CA GLU A 70 -2.78 -1.46 -1.97
C GLU A 70 -1.98 -0.44 -1.15
N SER A 71 -2.02 -0.51 0.19
CA SER A 71 -1.24 0.42 1.03
C SER A 71 0.27 0.24 0.96
N ILE A 72 0.75 -0.97 0.68
CA ILE A 72 2.19 -1.22 0.45
C ILE A 72 2.64 -0.52 -0.85
N ALA A 73 1.81 -0.58 -1.89
CA ALA A 73 2.08 0.12 -3.14
C ALA A 73 2.01 1.65 -2.95
N LEU A 74 1.05 2.15 -2.17
CA LEU A 74 0.93 3.58 -1.86
C LEU A 74 2.14 4.12 -1.10
N GLN A 75 2.62 3.44 -0.04
CA GLN A 75 3.85 3.85 0.66
C GLN A 75 5.06 3.94 -0.29
N SER A 76 5.18 2.98 -1.20
CA SER A 76 6.25 2.99 -2.20
C SER A 76 6.14 4.22 -3.11
N ALA A 77 4.92 4.55 -3.57
CA ALA A 77 4.67 5.74 -4.39
C ALA A 77 4.92 7.06 -3.63
N GLU A 78 4.56 7.14 -2.34
CA GLU A 78 4.80 8.31 -1.49
C GLU A 78 6.30 8.55 -1.28
N LEU A 79 7.06 7.50 -1.00
CA LEU A 79 8.53 7.59 -0.90
C LEU A 79 9.15 8.09 -2.20
N LEU A 80 8.72 7.57 -3.34
CA LEU A 80 9.21 8.02 -4.65
C LEU A 80 8.84 9.48 -4.94
N THR A 81 7.65 9.90 -4.53
CA THR A 81 7.21 11.29 -4.66
C THR A 81 8.07 12.22 -3.80
N CYS A 82 8.38 11.82 -2.57
CA CYS A 82 9.30 12.54 -1.69
C CYS A 82 10.71 12.64 -2.32
N MET A 83 11.24 11.52 -2.82
CA MET A 83 12.56 11.47 -3.46
C MET A 83 12.65 12.36 -4.72
N ASN A 84 11.61 12.38 -5.54
CA ASN A 84 11.55 13.26 -6.72
C ASN A 84 11.48 14.74 -6.30
N GLY A 85 10.72 15.07 -5.26
CA GLY A 85 10.59 16.43 -4.72
C GLY A 85 11.90 16.97 -4.15
N ASP A 86 12.65 16.12 -3.45
CA ASP A 86 13.90 16.52 -2.79
C ASP A 86 15.11 16.52 -3.73
N SER A 87 15.15 15.64 -4.75
CA SER A 87 16.31 15.50 -5.63
C SER A 87 16.26 16.35 -6.91
N GLY A 88 15.06 16.75 -7.37
CA GLY A 88 14.88 17.43 -8.66
C GLY A 88 15.20 16.57 -9.89
N ILE A 89 15.47 15.26 -9.71
CA ILE A 89 15.79 14.31 -10.77
C ILE A 89 14.55 13.45 -11.03
N ALA A 90 14.10 13.38 -12.29
CA ALA A 90 12.97 12.53 -12.66
C ALA A 90 13.36 11.04 -12.59
N LEU A 91 12.67 10.28 -11.75
CA LEU A 91 12.85 8.82 -11.66
C LEU A 91 12.52 8.13 -13.00
N THR A 92 13.49 7.46 -13.61
CA THR A 92 13.33 6.77 -14.90
C THR A 92 13.05 5.27 -14.78
N GLU A 93 13.44 4.62 -13.68
CA GLU A 93 13.24 3.18 -13.46
C GLU A 93 13.19 2.88 -11.94
N LEU A 94 12.26 2.02 -11.52
CA LEU A 94 12.20 1.48 -10.16
C LEU A 94 12.55 -0.01 -10.18
N ARG A 95 13.68 -0.37 -9.58
CA ARG A 95 14.08 -1.77 -9.36
C ARG A 95 13.75 -2.16 -7.93
N VAL A 96 12.96 -3.20 -7.77
CA VAL A 96 12.52 -3.71 -6.47
C VAL A 96 13.22 -5.06 -6.24
N ASP A 97 14.15 -5.10 -5.28
CA ASP A 97 14.74 -6.32 -4.75
C ASP A 97 14.60 -6.30 -3.22
N GLY A 98 13.81 -7.23 -2.67
CA GLY A 98 13.51 -7.32 -1.24
C GLY A 98 12.08 -7.81 -0.98
N GLY A 99 11.93 -8.86 -0.17
CA GLY A 99 10.63 -9.46 0.14
C GLY A 99 9.94 -8.79 1.33
N ALA A 100 8.63 -8.58 1.22
CA ALA A 100 7.71 -8.17 2.28
C ALA A 100 6.56 -9.17 2.42
#